data_AF-A0A8S3DAF9-F1
#
_entry.id   AF-A0A8S3DAF9-F1
#
_cell.length_a   1.000
_cell.length_b   1.000
_cell.length_c   1.000
_cell.angle_alpha   90.00
_cell.angle_beta   90.00
_cell.angle_gamma   90.00
#
_symmetry.space_group_name_H-M   'P 1'
#
loop_
_entity.id
_entity.type
_entity.pdbx_description
1 polymer ?
#
loop_
_entity_poly.entity_id
_entity_poly.type
_entity_poly.pdbx_seq_one_letter_code
_entity_poly.pdbx_strand_id
1 'polypeptide(L)' 'MIMKLKALCNNAEYVSVTLDVWTDRRLRSYISITLHTFVGDDLKSHLLSFAPLKGHHTADVLLAEFEKVIN' A
#
# COMPACT_ATOMS: atom_id res chain seq x y z
N MET A 1 5.43 14.35 -6.26
CA MET A 1 4.48 13.49 -5.50
C MET A 1 5.21 12.54 -4.55
N ILE A 2 6.17 11.75 -5.04
CA ILE A 2 7.00 10.82 -4.23
C ILE A 2 7.76 11.50 -3.08
N MET A 3 8.39 12.66 -3.32
CA MET A 3 9.15 13.36 -2.27
C MET A 3 8.30 13.84 -1.09
N LYS A 4 7.05 14.26 -1.34
CA LYS A 4 6.12 14.70 -0.27
C LYS A 4 5.70 13.54 0.62
N LEU A 5 5.51 12.36 0.03
CA LEU A 5 5.11 11.18 0.77
C LEU A 5 6.25 10.64 1.63
N LYS A 6 7.47 10.56 1.09
CA LYS A 6 8.67 10.18 1.87
C LYS A 6 8.90 11.13 3.04
N ALA A 7 8.76 12.44 2.83
CA ALA A 7 8.87 13.42 3.90
C ALA A 7 7.78 13.25 4.97
N LEU A 8 6.54 12.94 4.56
CA LEU A 8 5.44 12.67 5.48
C LEU A 8 5.69 11.41 6.32
N CYS A 9 6.19 10.32 5.71
CA CYS A 9 6.57 9.11 6.43
C CYS A 9 7.74 9.33 7.39
N ASN A 10 8.74 10.11 6.99
CA ASN A 10 9.92 10.39 7.83
C ASN A 10 9.58 11.23 9.07
N ASN A 11 8.50 12.01 9.02
CA ASN A 11 8.04 12.85 10.11
C ASN A 11 6.91 12.20 10.93
N ALA A 12 6.41 11.04 10.51
CA ALA A 12 5.36 10.32 11.20
C ALA A 12 5.95 9.50 12.35
N GLU A 13 5.38 9.64 13.55
CA GLU A 13 5.77 8.83 14.71
C GLU A 13 5.31 7.37 14.54
N TYR A 14 4.12 7.17 13.97
CA TYR A 14 3.54 5.85 13.73
C TYR A 14 2.95 5.79 12.33
N VAL A 15 3.26 4.70 11.64
CA VAL A 15 2.72 4.40 10.31
C VAL A 15 2.08 3.02 10.35
N SER A 16 0.90 2.91 9.75
CA SER A 16 0.28 1.62 9.44
C SER A 16 0.03 1.52 7.95
N VAL A 17 -0.02 0.30 7.44
CA VAL A 17 -0.26 0.04 6.02
C VAL A 17 -1.34 -1.03 5.90
N THR A 18 -2.30 -0.80 5.02
CA THR A 18 -3.31 -1.79 4.64
C THR A 18 -2.99 -2.33 3.26
N LEU A 19 -3.15 -3.64 3.12
CA LEU A 19 -3.10 -4.35 1.84
C LEU A 19 -4.50 -4.87 1.57
N ASP A 20 -5.17 -4.28 0.60
CA ASP A 20 -6.44 -4.82 0.10
C ASP A 20 -6.16 -5.67 -1.13
N VAL A 21 -6.53 -6.94 -1.06
CA VAL A 21 -6.37 -7.91 -2.15
C VAL A 21 -7.75 -8.44 -2.52
N TRP A 22 -8.10 -8.34 -3.79
CA TRP A 22 -9.41 -8.81 -4.27
C TRP A 22 -9.35 -9.29 -5.71
N THR A 23 -10.40 -10.02 -6.08
CA THR A 23 -10.64 -10.44 -7.46
C THR A 23 -11.94 -9.81 -7.95
N ASP A 24 -11.92 -9.20 -9.12
CA ASP A 24 -13.13 -8.64 -9.73
C ASP A 24 -14.01 -9.73 -10.38
N ARG A 25 -15.20 -9.33 -10.84
CA ARG A 25 -16.14 -10.24 -11.52
C ARG A 25 -15.65 -10.77 -12.87
N ARG A 26 -14.55 -10.20 -13.41
CA ARG A 26 -13.89 -10.64 -14.65
C ARG A 26 -12.68 -11.53 -14.35
N LEU A 27 -12.56 -12.02 -13.11
CA LEU A 27 -11.47 -12.87 -12.64
C LEU A 27 -10.09 -12.21 -12.71
N ARG A 28 -10.04 -10.88 -12.61
CA ARG A 28 -8.79 -10.13 -12.51
C ARG A 28 -8.50 -9.85 -11.04
N SER A 29 -7.30 -10.20 -10.60
CA SER A 29 -6.84 -9.94 -9.24
C SER A 29 -6.15 -8.59 -9.14
N TYR A 30 -6.28 -7.94 -7.99
CA TYR A 30 -5.71 -6.64 -7.70
C TYR A 30 -5.14 -6.62 -6.29
N ILE A 31 -4.13 -5.78 -6.10
CA ILE A 31 -3.60 -5.39 -4.80
C ILE A 31 -3.57 -3.86 -4.74
N SER A 32 -4.07 -3.29 -3.65
CA SER A 32 -3.80 -1.90 -3.29
C SER A 32 -3.12 -1.81 -1.95
N ILE A 33 -2.17 -0.89 -1.86
CA ILE A 33 -1.38 -0.65 -0.66
C ILE A 33 -1.64 0.80 -0.24
N THR A 34 -2.21 0.99 0.94
CA THR A 34 -2.56 2.30 1.48
C THR A 34 -1.84 2.54 2.79
N LEU A 35 -1.13 3.65 2.87
CA LEU A 35 -0.48 4.11 4.09
C LEU A 35 -1.45 4.95 4.92
N HIS A 36 -1.43 4.74 6.22
CA HIS A 36 -2.21 5.49 7.20
C HIS A 36 -1.29 5.98 8.31
N THR A 37 -1.36 7.28 8.61
CA THR A 37 -0.59 7.91 9.68
C THR A 37 -1.39 9.04 10.30
N PHE A 38 -1.08 9.39 11.54
CA PHE A 38 -1.54 10.63 12.14
C PHE A 38 -0.52 11.74 11.89
N VAL A 39 -1.01 12.95 11.60
CA VAL A 39 -0.22 14.18 11.57
C VAL A 39 -0.91 15.17 12.51
N GLY A 40 -0.39 15.30 13.73
CA GLY A 40 -1.16 15.85 14.84
C GLY A 40 -2.35 14.93 15.15
N ASP A 41 -3.55 15.48 15.24
CA ASP A 41 -4.79 14.72 15.49
C ASP A 41 -5.50 14.23 14.21
N ASP A 42 -4.97 14.58 13.05
CA ASP A 42 -5.58 14.22 11.76
C ASP A 42 -5.07 12.87 11.25
N LEU A 43 -5.99 11.94 10.99
CA LEU A 43 -5.69 10.73 10.20
C LEU A 43 -5.49 11.11 8.72
N LYS A 44 -4.31 10.81 8.18
CA LYS A 44 -3.98 10.94 6.76
C LYS A 44 -3.82 9.55 6.14
N SER A 45 -4.51 9.34 5.02
CA SER A 45 -4.47 8.11 4.24
C SER A 45 -3.96 8.39 2.83
N HIS A 46 -3.00 7.59 2.36
CA HIS A 46 -2.39 7.77 1.06
C HIS A 46 -2.27 6.44 0.31
N LEU A 47 -2.93 6.35 -0.84
CA LEU A 47 -2.75 5.22 -1.75
C LEU A 47 -1.32 5.25 -2.31
N LEU A 48 -0.52 4.25 -1.95
CA LEU A 48 0.86 4.11 -2.43
C LEU A 48 0.91 3.45 -3.79
N SER A 49 0.11 2.39 -3.95
CA SER A 49 0.07 1.59 -5.16
C SER A 49 -1.30 0.96 -5.35
N PHE A 50 -1.69 0.82 -6.61
CA PHE A 50 -2.81 0.02 -7.06
C PHE A 50 -2.35 -0.70 -8.32
N ALA A 51 -2.29 -2.04 -8.26
CA ALA A 51 -1.72 -2.84 -9.33
C ALA A 51 -2.54 -4.11 -9.58
N PRO A 52 -2.58 -4.61 -10.84
CA PRO A 52 -3.02 -5.97 -11.11
C PRO A 52 -2.08 -6.97 -10.42
N LEU A 53 -2.66 -7.91 -9.68
CA LEU A 53 -1.92 -9.00 -9.05
C LEU A 53 -1.86 -10.18 -10.02
N LYS A 54 -0.66 -10.54 -10.47
CA LYS A 54 -0.45 -11.67 -11.39
C LYS A 54 -0.03 -12.91 -10.59
N GLY A 55 -0.54 -14.07 -11.00
CA GLY A 55 -0.23 -15.35 -10.36
C GLY A 55 -1.12 -15.66 -9.17
N HIS A 56 -0.63 -16.53 -8.29
CA HIS A 56 -1.37 -17.00 -7.10
C HIS A 56 -1.24 -16.00 -5.94
N HIS A 57 -2.27 -15.91 -5.10
CA HIS A 57 -2.28 -15.05 -3.91
C HIS A 57 -1.53 -15.72 -2.74
N THR A 58 -0.29 -16.16 -2.99
CA THR A 58 0.55 -16.72 -1.94
C THR A 58 1.21 -15.60 -1.14
N ALA A 59 1.66 -15.92 0.08
CA ALA A 59 2.37 -14.96 0.93
C ALA A 59 3.58 -14.36 0.22
N ASP A 60 4.36 -15.18 -0.50
CA ASP A 60 5.55 -14.72 -1.23
C ASP A 60 5.21 -13.72 -2.34
N VAL A 61 4.13 -13.94 -3.09
CA VAL A 61 3.70 -13.03 -4.16
C VAL A 61 3.22 -11.70 -3.57
N LEU A 62 2.43 -11.75 -2.49
CA LEU A 62 1.96 -10.54 -1.81
C LEU A 62 3.13 -9.74 -1.20
N LEU A 63 4.09 -10.42 -0.57
CA LEU A 63 5.30 -9.80 -0.04
C LEU A 63 6.12 -9.15 -1.17
N ALA A 64 6.31 -9.84 -2.29
CA ALA A 64 7.05 -9.28 -3.43
C ALA A 64 6.37 -8.04 -4.02
N GLU A 65 5.05 -7.99 -4.12
CA GLU A 65 4.34 -6.77 -4.57
C GLU A 65 4.42 -5.64 -3.54
N PHE A 66 4.39 -5.97 -2.25
CA PHE A 66 4.55 -5.00 -1.17
C PHE A 66 5.96 -4.38 -1.18
N GLU A 67 7.00 -5.20 -1.24
CA GLU A 67 8.40 -4.77 -1.24
C GLU A 67 8.73 -3.84 -2.41
N LYS A 68 8.14 -4.03 -3.59
CA LYS A 68 8.31 -3.12 -4.74
C LYS A 68 7.85 -1.68 -4.48
N VAL A 69 6.98 -1.49 -3.50
CA VAL A 69 6.38 -0.18 -3.19
C VAL A 69 7.11 0.50 -2.03
N ILE A 70 7.58 -0.30 -1.06
CA ILE A 70 8.20 0.23 0.17
C ILE A 70 9.73 0.32 0.12
N ASN A 71 10.40 -0.48 -0.73
CA ASN A 71 11.86 -0.43 -0.94
C ASN A 71 12.23 0.48 -2.12
#